data_AF-A0A7R8VMJ3-F1
#
_entry.id   AF-A0A7R8VMJ3-F1
#
_cell.length_a   1.000
_cell.length_b   1.000
_cell.length_c   1.000
_cell.angle_alpha   90.00
_cell.angle_beta   90.00
_cell.angle_gamma   90.00
#
_symmetry.space_group_name_H-M   'P 1'
#
loop_
_entity.id
_entity.type
_entity.pdbx_description
1 polymer ?
#
loop_
_entity_poly.entity_id
_entity_poly.type
_entity_poly.pdbx_seq_one_letter_code
_entity_poly.pdbx_strand_id
1 'polypeptide(L)'
;MVCTVTLIGLSSFVLSKRSVDRHRYEGMKVRERMRNSNEVTMANMQQLDTAKLQLVQELEIEMMSDMYNRMTSACHKKCIPPRYKDAELGKGESVCLDRCVAKYLDIHERVGKKLTQLSMQDEDFMKKMQAEQKS
;
A
#
# COMPACT_ATOMS: atom_id res chain seq x y z
N MET A 1 73.62 5.87 9.87
CA MET A 1 72.56 6.33 10.80
C MET A 1 71.24 6.72 10.11
N VAL A 2 71.22 7.27 8.88
CA VAL A 2 69.97 7.68 8.21
C VAL A 2 69.09 6.51 7.74
N CYS A 3 69.67 5.35 7.38
CA CYS A 3 68.94 4.19 6.85
C CYS A 3 68.10 3.43 7.91
N THR A 4 68.49 3.46 9.19
CA THR A 4 67.74 2.78 10.25
C THR A 4 66.50 3.55 10.68
N VAL A 5 66.57 4.89 10.68
CA VAL A 5 65.44 5.76 11.08
C VAL A 5 64.31 5.70 10.04
N THR A 6 64.63 5.65 8.75
CA THR A 6 63.63 5.52 7.69
C THR A 6 62.94 4.15 7.68
N LEU A 7 63.67 3.05 7.93
CA LEU A 7 63.10 1.71 8.01
C LEU A 7 62.16 1.53 9.22
N ILE A 8 62.47 2.15 10.36
CA ILE A 8 61.61 2.13 11.55
C ILE A 8 60.34 2.97 11.31
N GLY A 9 60.47 4.13 10.64
CA GLY A 9 59.32 4.98 10.29
C GLY A 9 58.36 4.30 9.30
N LEU A 10 58.90 3.69 8.24
CA LEU A 10 58.09 2.98 7.24
C LEU A 10 57.41 1.73 7.82
N SER A 11 58.09 0.97 8.68
CA SER A 11 57.49 -0.20 9.33
C SER A 11 56.37 0.20 10.29
N SER A 12 56.54 1.28 11.06
CA SER A 12 55.50 1.82 11.95
C SER A 12 54.27 2.33 11.18
N PHE A 13 54.50 2.99 10.03
CA PHE A 13 53.42 3.46 9.17
C PHE A 13 52.66 2.31 8.51
N VAL A 14 53.36 1.27 8.04
CA VAL A 14 52.74 0.06 7.46
C VAL A 14 51.95 -0.72 8.50
N LEU A 15 52.47 -0.86 9.73
CA LEU A 15 51.75 -1.51 10.83
C LEU A 15 50.49 -0.73 11.23
N SER A 16 50.57 0.60 11.28
CA SER A 16 49.41 1.46 11.56
C SER A 16 48.35 1.34 10.45
N LYS A 17 48.75 1.37 9.18
CA LYS A 17 47.83 1.18 8.04
C LYS A 17 47.15 -0.19 8.07
N ARG A 18 47.93 -1.26 8.35
CA ARG A 18 47.42 -2.64 8.45
C ARG A 18 46.47 -2.84 9.65
N SER A 19 46.68 -2.11 10.74
CA SER A 19 45.77 -2.07 11.90
C SER A 19 44.45 -1.37 11.54
N VAL A 20 44.53 -0.20 10.91
CA VAL A 20 43.34 0.57 10.46
C VAL A 20 42.52 -0.22 9.42
N ASP A 21 43.17 -0.89 8.47
CA ASP A 21 42.51 -1.74 7.48
C ASP A 21 41.81 -2.94 8.12
N ARG A 22 42.40 -3.54 9.17
CA ARG A 22 41.76 -4.62 9.94
C ARG A 22 40.51 -4.14 10.68
N HIS A 23 40.55 -2.96 11.29
CA HIS A 23 39.37 -2.36 11.92
C HIS A 23 38.25 -2.07 10.92
N ARG A 24 38.59 -1.59 9.72
CA ARG A 24 37.62 -1.36 8.64
C ARG A 24 36.98 -2.67 8.15
N TYR A 25 37.76 -3.75 8.09
CA TYR A 25 37.26 -5.08 7.71
C TYR A 25 36.29 -5.68 8.74
N GLU A 26 36.60 -5.57 10.04
CA GLU A 26 35.69 -6.02 11.11
C GLU A 26 34.38 -5.19 11.13
N GLY A 27 34.47 -3.88 10.85
CA GLY A 27 33.28 -3.02 10.70
C GLY A 27 32.36 -3.47 9.54
N MET A 28 32.94 -3.90 8.41
CA MET A 28 32.15 -4.44 7.29
C MET A 28 31.42 -5.74 7.66
N LYS A 29 32.07 -6.67 8.38
CA LYS A 29 31.45 -7.93 8.84
C LYS A 29 30.28 -7.72 9.79
N VAL A 30 30.35 -6.73 10.69
CA VAL A 30 29.24 -6.43 11.61
C VAL A 30 28.02 -5.93 10.83
N ARG A 31 28.23 -5.06 9.82
CA ARG A 31 27.16 -4.58 8.93
C ARG A 31 26.53 -5.71 8.12
N GLU A 32 27.34 -6.67 7.67
CA GLU A 32 26.87 -7.82 6.91
C GLU A 32 26.10 -8.83 7.77
N ARG A 33 26.54 -9.08 9.01
CA ARG A 33 25.75 -9.85 9.99
C ARG A 33 24.42 -9.18 10.31
N MET A 34 24.38 -7.86 10.49
CA MET A 34 23.11 -7.14 10.66
C MET A 34 22.20 -7.24 9.43
N ARG A 35 22.74 -7.16 8.21
CA ARG A 35 21.96 -7.39 6.98
C ARG A 35 21.35 -8.79 6.96
N ASN A 36 22.14 -9.81 7.27
CA ASN A 36 21.68 -11.20 7.27
C ASN A 36 20.64 -11.48 8.37
N SER A 37 20.82 -10.91 9.57
CA SER A 37 19.81 -10.99 10.64
C SER A 37 18.49 -10.32 10.26
N ASN A 38 18.55 -9.16 9.60
CA ASN A 38 17.35 -8.45 9.13
C ASN A 38 16.63 -9.19 7.99
N GLU A 39 17.37 -9.89 7.12
CA GLU A 39 16.83 -10.69 6.03
C GLU A 39 16.02 -11.90 6.54
N VAL A 40 16.53 -12.59 7.59
CA VAL A 40 15.83 -13.72 8.23
C VAL A 40 14.55 -13.28 8.94
N THR A 41 14.52 -12.10 9.57
CA THR A 41 13.29 -11.57 10.19
C THR A 41 12.21 -11.20 9.18
N MET A 42 12.56 -10.74 7.98
CA MET A 42 11.58 -10.39 6.95
C MET A 42 11.02 -11.62 6.23
N ALA A 43 11.83 -12.66 6.01
CA ALA A 43 11.38 -13.89 5.36
C ALA A 43 10.32 -14.67 6.17
N ASN A 44 10.43 -14.69 7.50
CA ASN A 44 9.52 -15.47 8.36
C ASN A 44 8.16 -14.81 8.65
N MET A 45 7.99 -13.50 8.38
CA MET A 45 6.70 -12.80 8.52
C MET A 45 5.83 -12.88 7.24
N GLN A 46 6.45 -13.10 6.08
CA GLN A 46 5.78 -12.96 4.79
C GLN A 46 4.78 -14.09 4.47
N GLN A 47 4.96 -15.31 4.97
CA GLN A 47 4.19 -16.45 4.44
C GLN A 47 2.73 -16.54 4.90
N LEU A 48 2.37 -16.04 6.09
CA LEU A 48 0.98 -16.07 6.58
C LEU A 48 0.18 -14.81 6.19
N ASP A 49 0.88 -13.71 5.92
CA ASP A 49 0.28 -12.41 5.60
C ASP A 49 0.02 -12.26 4.09
N THR A 50 0.87 -12.84 3.23
CA THR A 50 0.76 -12.68 1.77
C THR A 50 -0.56 -13.20 1.21
N ALA A 51 -1.06 -14.35 1.68
CA ALA A 51 -2.32 -14.91 1.18
C ALA A 51 -3.54 -14.08 1.62
N LYS A 52 -3.51 -13.49 2.83
CA LYS A 52 -4.58 -12.59 3.31
C LYS A 52 -4.54 -11.25 2.59
N LEU A 53 -3.36 -10.70 2.37
CA LEU A 53 -3.15 -9.48 1.59
C LEU A 53 -3.62 -9.67 0.14
N GLN A 54 -3.30 -10.80 -0.49
CA GLN A 54 -3.78 -11.14 -1.83
C GLN A 54 -5.31 -11.19 -1.89
N LEU A 55 -5.95 -11.86 -0.93
CA LEU A 55 -7.42 -11.92 -0.88
C LEU A 55 -8.06 -10.54 -0.72
N VAL A 56 -7.54 -9.70 0.18
CA VAL A 56 -8.04 -8.33 0.38
C VAL A 56 -7.88 -7.52 -0.91
N GLN A 57 -6.73 -7.63 -1.57
CA GLN A 57 -6.46 -6.93 -2.82
C GLN A 57 -7.39 -7.39 -3.96
N GLU A 58 -7.66 -8.69 -4.09
CA GLU A 58 -8.60 -9.22 -5.07
C GLU A 58 -10.02 -8.69 -4.83
N LEU A 59 -10.46 -8.68 -3.57
CA LEU A 59 -11.77 -8.13 -3.18
C LEU A 59 -11.88 -6.63 -3.47
N GLU A 60 -10.83 -5.85 -3.17
CA GLU A 60 -10.78 -4.42 -3.49
C GLU A 60 -10.95 -4.17 -4.99
N ILE A 61 -10.26 -4.96 -5.83
CA ILE A 61 -10.35 -4.85 -7.29
C ILE A 61 -11.76 -5.20 -7.79
N GLU A 62 -12.34 -6.29 -7.30
CA GLU A 62 -13.69 -6.72 -7.70
C GLU A 62 -14.73 -5.63 -7.34
N MET A 63 -14.65 -5.08 -6.13
CA MET A 63 -15.55 -4.02 -5.68
C MET A 63 -15.39 -2.74 -6.51
N MET A 64 -14.15 -2.33 -6.82
CA MET A 64 -13.90 -1.16 -7.66
C MET A 64 -14.40 -1.37 -9.10
N SER A 65 -14.31 -2.59 -9.62
CA SER A 65 -14.83 -2.94 -10.95
C SER A 65 -16.35 -2.84 -11.01
N ASP A 66 -17.08 -3.41 -10.03
CA ASP A 66 -18.54 -3.30 -9.97
C ASP A 66 -18.98 -1.83 -9.86
N MET A 67 -18.31 -1.04 -9.01
CA MET A 67 -18.56 0.40 -8.89
C MET A 67 -18.37 1.12 -10.23
N TYR A 68 -17.27 0.85 -10.94
CA TYR A 68 -16.97 1.46 -12.23
C TYR A 68 -18.02 1.12 -13.29
N ASN A 69 -18.46 -0.13 -13.36
CA ASN A 69 -19.47 -0.58 -14.32
C ASN A 69 -20.83 0.07 -14.07
N ARG A 70 -21.27 0.14 -12.80
CA ARG A 70 -22.52 0.81 -12.42
C ARG A 70 -22.47 2.31 -12.67
N MET A 71 -21.36 2.96 -12.33
CA MET A 71 -21.15 4.38 -12.58
C MET A 71 -21.20 4.70 -14.07
N THR A 72 -20.46 3.94 -14.89
CA THR A 72 -20.41 4.12 -16.34
C THR A 72 -21.80 3.97 -16.96
N SER A 73 -22.53 2.91 -16.60
CA SER A 73 -23.91 2.70 -17.08
C SER A 73 -24.84 3.83 -16.66
N ALA A 74 -24.76 4.28 -15.39
CA ALA A 74 -25.59 5.36 -14.88
C ALA A 74 -25.31 6.70 -15.57
N CYS A 75 -24.04 7.05 -15.74
CA CYS A 75 -23.66 8.31 -16.38
C CYS A 75 -23.93 8.30 -17.87
N HIS A 76 -23.70 7.18 -18.56
CA HIS A 76 -24.11 7.03 -19.95
C HIS A 76 -25.61 7.25 -20.11
N LYS A 77 -26.44 6.58 -19.29
CA LYS A 77 -27.91 6.76 -19.34
C LYS A 77 -28.38 8.19 -19.04
N LYS A 78 -27.65 8.94 -18.20
CA LYS A 78 -28.02 10.30 -17.80
C LYS A 78 -27.55 11.38 -18.76
N CYS A 79 -26.37 11.21 -19.35
CA CYS A 79 -25.69 12.25 -20.11
C CYS A 79 -25.70 12.02 -21.62
N ILE A 80 -25.90 10.78 -22.07
CA ILE A 80 -25.87 10.43 -23.49
C ILE A 80 -27.29 10.10 -23.97
N PRO A 81 -27.86 10.90 -24.90
CA PRO A 81 -29.19 10.64 -25.42
C PRO A 81 -29.21 9.36 -26.27
N PRO A 82 -30.33 8.61 -26.32
CA PRO A 82 -30.45 7.38 -27.10
C PRO A 82 -30.40 7.62 -28.62
N ARG A 83 -30.53 8.88 -29.06
CA ARG A 83 -30.40 9.29 -30.46
C ARG A 83 -29.09 10.04 -30.63
N TYR A 84 -28.08 9.34 -31.14
CA TYR A 84 -26.80 9.91 -31.51
C TYR A 84 -26.94 10.75 -32.77
N LYS A 85 -26.48 12.00 -32.70
CA LYS A 85 -26.38 12.88 -33.87
C LYS A 85 -25.01 12.77 -34.53
N ASP A 86 -23.97 12.68 -33.70
CA ASP A 86 -22.57 12.60 -34.10
C ASP A 86 -21.86 11.49 -33.29
N ALA A 87 -20.70 11.03 -33.77
CA ALA A 87 -19.90 9.99 -33.09
C ALA A 87 -19.02 10.57 -31.96
N GLU A 88 -18.85 11.88 -31.91
CA GLU A 88 -18.07 12.57 -30.90
C GLU A 88 -18.98 13.13 -29.80
N LEU A 89 -18.41 13.22 -28.59
CA LEU A 89 -19.11 13.83 -27.47
C LEU A 89 -19.24 15.34 -27.70
N GLY A 90 -20.48 15.82 -27.66
CA GLY A 90 -20.74 17.25 -27.65
C GLY A 90 -20.20 17.89 -26.36
N LYS A 91 -19.85 19.18 -26.40
CA LYS A 91 -19.36 19.91 -25.20
C LYS A 91 -20.30 19.77 -23.98
N GLY A 92 -21.61 19.74 -24.22
CA GLY A 92 -22.60 19.55 -23.17
C GLY A 92 -22.58 18.15 -22.56
N GLU A 93 -22.33 17.12 -23.36
CA GLU A 93 -22.22 15.72 -22.92
C GLU A 93 -20.95 15.52 -22.11
N SER A 94 -19.82 16.04 -22.56
CA SER A 94 -18.55 15.99 -21.82
C SER A 94 -18.67 16.63 -20.43
N VAL A 95 -19.21 17.85 -20.36
CA VAL A 95 -19.41 18.55 -19.08
C VAL A 95 -20.47 17.85 -18.20
N CYS A 96 -21.47 17.21 -18.79
CA CYS A 96 -22.43 16.38 -18.05
C CYS A 96 -21.74 15.17 -17.42
N LEU A 97 -20.90 14.46 -18.18
CA LEU A 97 -20.17 13.28 -17.71
C LEU A 97 -19.28 13.63 -16.50
N ASP A 98 -18.51 14.72 -16.58
CA ASP A 98 -17.67 15.18 -15.46
C ASP A 98 -18.49 15.42 -14.19
N ARG A 99 -19.63 16.13 -14.34
CA ARG A 99 -20.56 16.41 -13.23
C ARG A 99 -21.23 15.14 -12.72
N CYS A 100 -21.53 14.19 -13.61
CA CYS A 100 -22.17 12.94 -13.25
C CYS A 100 -21.24 12.08 -12.39
N VAL A 101 -19.99 11.90 -12.81
CA VAL A 101 -18.98 11.14 -12.07
C VAL A 101 -18.75 11.76 -10.70
N ALA A 102 -18.57 13.10 -10.63
CA ALA A 102 -18.40 13.80 -9.36
C ALA A 102 -19.57 13.57 -8.39
N LYS A 103 -20.82 13.68 -8.89
CA LYS A 103 -22.02 13.42 -8.09
C LYS A 103 -22.17 11.95 -7.70
N TYR A 104 -21.81 11.03 -8.60
CA TYR A 104 -21.92 9.59 -8.34
C TYR A 104 -21.01 9.20 -7.17
N LEU A 105 -19.77 9.67 -7.16
CA LEU A 105 -18.82 9.40 -6.08
C LEU A 105 -19.25 10.03 -4.74
N ASP A 106 -19.75 11.26 -4.73
CA ASP A 106 -20.29 11.90 -3.53
C ASP A 106 -21.48 11.10 -2.95
N ILE A 107 -22.41 10.67 -3.80
CA ILE A 107 -23.54 9.83 -3.37
C ILE A 107 -23.05 8.46 -2.89
N HIS A 108 -22.11 7.83 -3.60
CA HIS A 108 -21.53 6.54 -3.23
C HIS A 108 -20.90 6.59 -1.84
N GLU A 109 -20.13 7.65 -1.52
CA GLU A 109 -19.54 7.84 -0.19
C GLU A 109 -20.62 8.02 0.89
N ARG A 110 -21.64 8.85 0.66
CA ARG A 110 -22.73 9.08 1.63
C ARG A 110 -23.53 7.81 1.90
N VAL A 111 -23.84 7.04 0.85
CA VAL A 111 -24.51 5.74 0.97
C VAL A 111 -23.64 4.77 1.74
N GLY A 112 -22.34 4.70 1.45
CA GLY A 112 -21.37 3.89 2.18
C GLY A 112 -21.36 4.20 3.68
N LYS A 113 -21.26 5.48 4.05
CA LYS A 113 -21.32 5.92 5.46
C LYS A 113 -22.61 5.49 6.14
N LYS A 114 -23.75 5.64 5.46
CA LYS A 114 -25.04 5.26 6.04
C LYS A 114 -25.17 3.75 6.20
N LEU A 115 -24.69 2.97 5.24
CA LEU A 115 -24.68 1.52 5.31
C LEU A 115 -23.86 1.03 6.50
N THR A 116 -22.63 1.54 6.68
CA THR A 116 -21.79 1.21 7.83
C THR A 116 -22.45 1.56 9.16
N GLN A 117 -23.09 2.73 9.26
CA GLN A 117 -23.83 3.12 10.47
C GLN A 117 -24.95 2.13 10.80
N LEU A 118 -25.71 1.68 9.80
CA LEU A 118 -26.79 0.70 9.99
C LEU A 118 -26.23 -0.66 10.40
N SER A 119 -25.16 -1.13 9.78
CA SER A 119 -24.52 -2.41 10.15
C SER A 119 -24.04 -2.44 11.60
N MET A 120 -23.48 -1.33 12.10
CA MET A 120 -23.08 -1.23 13.51
C MET A 120 -24.29 -1.27 14.46
N GLN A 121 -25.39 -0.61 14.09
CA GLN A 121 -26.63 -0.65 14.88
C GLN A 121 -27.23 -2.06 14.93
N ASP A 122 -27.22 -2.77 13.80
CA ASP A 122 -27.72 -4.15 13.71
C ASP A 122 -26.88 -5.11 14.57
N GLU A 123 -25.55 -4.97 14.57
CA GLU A 123 -24.68 -5.77 15.45
C GLU A 123 -24.98 -5.53 16.93
N ASP A 124 -25.17 -4.28 17.33
CA ASP A 124 -25.47 -3.92 18.71
C ASP A 124 -26.84 -4.46 19.16
N PHE A 125 -27.83 -4.41 18.27
CA PHE A 125 -29.14 -5.01 18.50
C PHE A 125 -29.03 -6.54 18.66
N MET A 126 -28.30 -7.21 17.76
CA MET A 126 -28.11 -8.66 17.82
C MET A 126 -27.37 -9.10 19.08
N LYS A 127 -26.35 -8.36 19.53
CA LYS A 127 -25.62 -8.63 20.78
C LYS A 127 -26.53 -8.52 22.00
N LYS A 128 -27.43 -7.52 22.04
CA LYS A 128 -28.41 -7.35 23.12
C LYS A 128 -29.43 -8.49 23.14
N MET A 129 -29.96 -8.87 21.99
CA MET A 129 -30.88 -10.00 21.86
C MET A 129 -30.25 -11.33 22.32
N GLN A 130 -28.97 -11.57 21.98
CA GLN A 130 -28.23 -12.75 22.42
C GLN A 130 -27.95 -12.75 23.94
N ALA A 131 -27.77 -11.58 24.54
CA ALA A 131 -27.58 -11.45 25.98
C ALA A 131 -28.88 -11.74 26.76
N GLU A 132 -30.03 -11.30 26.24
CA GLU A 132 -31.35 -11.57 26.84
C GLU A 132 -31.78 -13.04 26.70
N GLN A 133 -31.41 -13.73 25.62
CA GLN A 133 -31.71 -15.16 25.45
C GLN A 133 -30.88 -16.10 26.35
N LYS A 134 -29.80 -15.59 26.96
CA LYS A 134 -28.89 -16.39 27.79
C LYS A 134 -29.17 -16.25 29.30
N SER A 135 -30.20 -15.50 29.67
CA SER A 135 -30.72 -15.34 31.04
C SER A 135 -32.03 -16.07 31.23
#